data_AF-A0A328U186-F1
#
_entry.id   AF-A0A328U186-F1
#
_cell.length_a   1.000
_cell.length_b   1.000
_cell.length_c   1.000
_cell.angle_alpha   90.00
_cell.angle_beta   90.00
_cell.angle_gamma   90.00
#
_symmetry.space_group_name_H-M   'P 1'
#
loop_
_entity.id
_entity.type
_entity.pdbx_description
1 polymer ?
#
loop_
_entity_poly.entity_id
_entity_poly.type
_entity_poly.pdbx_seq_one_letter_code
_entity_poly.pdbx_strand_id
1 'polypeptide(L)'
;MFDFMLFLHVLGAAGMGFYLVLPLMVGRASKLDGSGQAGLADGLVTANRIAQYFLVLQLLTGGYLMSQGEYKVIWMIIVTLLFLAIAALGGIVTKPLKRIATAIQSGESASAHIAKARVLSLIILVIYVVILYFMKYPIRVTM
;
A
#
# COMPACT_ATOMS: atom_id res chain seq x y z
N MET A 1 4.36 -27.48 -0.26
CA MET A 1 3.39 -26.40 -0.52
C MET A 1 3.58 -25.23 0.45
N PHE A 2 3.70 -25.49 1.76
CA PHE A 2 3.91 -24.45 2.77
C PHE A 2 5.06 -23.49 2.45
N ASP A 3 6.28 -24.00 2.23
CA ASP A 3 7.46 -23.15 1.99
C ASP A 3 7.34 -22.27 0.75
N PHE A 4 6.70 -22.80 -0.31
CA PHE A 4 6.42 -22.05 -1.52
C PHE A 4 5.44 -20.89 -1.27
N MET A 5 4.36 -21.15 -0.51
CA MET A 5 3.41 -20.11 -0.12
C MET A 5 4.05 -19.07 0.81
N LEU A 6 4.92 -19.51 1.72
CA LEU A 6 5.69 -18.62 2.58
C LEU A 6 6.63 -17.73 1.77
N PHE A 7 7.35 -18.29 0.79
CA PHE A 7 8.18 -17.52 -0.11
C PHE A 7 7.38 -16.45 -0.87
N LEU A 8 6.23 -16.82 -1.45
CA LEU A 8 5.36 -15.87 -2.14
C LEU A 8 4.79 -14.79 -1.19
N HIS A 9 4.52 -15.14 0.06
CA HIS A 9 4.08 -14.19 1.08
C HIS A 9 5.18 -13.21 1.49
N VAL A 10 6.44 -13.66 1.54
CA VAL A 10 7.58 -12.76 1.76
C VAL A 10 7.79 -11.85 0.56
N LEU A 11 7.65 -12.39 -0.65
CA LEU A 11 7.73 -11.60 -1.89
C LEU A 11 6.62 -10.54 -1.98
N GLY A 12 5.38 -10.89 -1.62
CA GLY A 12 4.28 -9.95 -1.52
C GLY A 12 4.54 -8.84 -0.50
N ALA A 13 5.06 -9.19 0.69
CA ALA A 13 5.45 -8.20 1.70
C ALA A 13 6.56 -7.26 1.19
N ALA A 14 7.55 -7.78 0.47
CA ALA A 14 8.61 -6.97 -0.13
C ALA A 14 8.05 -5.97 -1.16
N GLY A 15 7.17 -6.42 -2.05
CA GLY A 15 6.51 -5.54 -3.03
C GLY A 15 5.62 -4.47 -2.38
N MET A 16 4.93 -4.84 -1.30
CA MET A 16 4.15 -3.92 -0.47
C MET A 16 5.00 -2.87 0.27
N GLY A 17 6.32 -3.08 0.37
CA GLY A 17 7.29 -2.13 0.94
C GLY A 17 7.25 -0.74 0.29
N PHE A 18 6.73 -0.62 -0.94
CA PHE A 18 6.41 0.66 -1.57
C PHE A 18 5.59 1.60 -0.66
N TYR A 19 4.63 1.06 0.09
CA TYR A 19 3.78 1.86 0.98
C TYR A 19 4.52 2.48 2.17
N LEU A 20 5.72 1.99 2.49
CA LEU A 20 6.58 2.62 3.51
C LEU A 20 7.14 3.95 3.04
N VAL A 21 7.42 4.07 1.73
CA VAL A 21 8.14 5.22 1.15
C VAL A 21 7.24 6.15 0.35
N LEU A 22 6.03 5.69 -0.02
CA LEU A 22 5.07 6.46 -0.80
C LEU A 22 4.84 7.90 -0.30
N PRO A 23 4.59 8.19 1.00
CA PRO A 23 4.35 9.57 1.44
C PRO A 23 5.57 10.49 1.24
N LEU A 24 6.79 9.93 1.29
CA LEU A 24 8.03 10.67 1.03
C LEU A 24 8.18 10.95 -0.47
N MET A 25 7.86 9.98 -1.32
CA MET A 25 7.89 10.13 -2.77
C MET A 25 6.83 11.13 -3.26
N VAL A 26 5.60 11.06 -2.76
CA VAL A 26 4.57 12.07 -3.05
C VAL A 26 5.01 13.45 -2.58
N GLY A 27 5.64 13.54 -1.40
CA GLY A 27 6.21 14.79 -0.89
C GLY A 27 7.32 15.38 -1.77
N ARG A 28 7.99 14.58 -2.61
CA ARG A 28 8.97 15.09 -3.59
C ARG A 28 8.31 15.77 -4.76
N ALA A 29 7.05 15.45 -5.09
CA ALA A 29 6.33 16.09 -6.19
C ALA A 29 6.17 17.60 -6.00
N SER A 30 6.12 18.10 -4.77
CA SER A 30 6.06 19.56 -4.50
C SER A 30 7.40 20.27 -4.68
N LYS A 31 8.49 19.53 -4.94
CA LYS A 31 9.83 20.07 -5.19
C LYS A 31 10.22 20.02 -6.66
N LEU A 32 9.35 19.50 -7.51
CA LEU A 32 9.53 19.40 -8.95
C LEU A 32 8.60 20.41 -9.63
N ASP A 33 9.00 20.86 -10.81
CA ASP A 33 8.21 21.72 -11.67
C ASP A 33 7.68 20.93 -12.88
N GLY A 34 6.63 21.49 -13.50
CA GLY A 34 6.13 21.09 -14.81
C GLY A 34 6.14 19.58 -15.08
N SER A 35 6.87 19.20 -16.13
CA SER A 35 6.97 17.82 -16.60
C SER A 35 7.59 16.86 -15.58
N GLY A 36 8.50 17.31 -14.73
CA GLY A 36 9.10 16.47 -13.67
C GLY A 36 8.06 16.05 -12.64
N GLN A 37 7.17 16.97 -12.27
CA GLN A 37 6.07 16.68 -11.37
C GLN A 37 5.06 15.69 -11.97
N ALA A 38 4.70 15.86 -13.25
CA ALA A 38 3.79 14.96 -13.96
C ALA A 38 4.40 13.55 -14.11
N GLY A 39 5.67 13.46 -14.50
CA GLY A 39 6.39 12.19 -14.67
C GLY A 39 6.50 11.40 -13.36
N LEU A 40 6.82 12.07 -12.25
CA LEU A 40 6.82 11.41 -10.93
C LEU A 40 5.43 10.90 -10.57
N ALA A 41 4.38 11.69 -10.79
CA ALA A 41 3.01 11.30 -10.47
C ALA A 41 2.57 10.06 -11.27
N ASP A 42 2.88 10.00 -12.57
CA ASP A 42 2.57 8.84 -13.42
C ASP A 42 3.36 7.59 -12.99
N GLY A 43 4.65 7.74 -12.67
CA GLY A 43 5.45 6.67 -12.09
C GLY A 43 4.87 6.13 -10.79
N LEU A 44 4.36 7.00 -9.91
CA LEU A 44 3.69 6.61 -8.67
C LEU A 44 2.36 5.91 -8.89
N VAL A 45 1.59 6.27 -9.92
CA VAL A 45 0.37 5.54 -10.31
C VAL A 45 0.72 4.10 -10.70
N THR A 46 1.76 3.94 -11.53
CA THR A 46 2.22 2.62 -11.98
C THR A 46 2.76 1.79 -10.82
N ALA A 47 3.64 2.37 -9.99
CA ALA A 47 4.17 1.71 -8.80
C ALA A 47 3.07 1.29 -7.82
N ASN A 48 2.06 2.15 -7.58
CA ASN A 48 0.92 1.80 -6.73
C ASN A 48 0.11 0.64 -7.30
N ARG A 49 -0.10 0.57 -8.62
CA ARG A 49 -0.77 -0.58 -9.25
C ARG A 49 0.02 -1.87 -9.07
N ILE A 50 1.35 -1.82 -9.20
CA ILE A 50 2.21 -2.98 -8.95
C ILE A 50 2.11 -3.42 -7.48
N ALA A 51 2.19 -2.48 -6.54
CA ALA A 51 2.02 -2.77 -5.11
C ALA A 51 0.65 -3.38 -4.80
N GLN A 52 -0.42 -2.96 -5.49
CA GLN A 52 -1.75 -3.58 -5.35
C GLN A 52 -1.79 -5.02 -5.86
N TYR A 53 -1.05 -5.38 -6.90
CA TYR A 53 -0.94 -6.80 -7.29
C TYR A 53 -0.19 -7.62 -6.22
N PHE A 54 0.85 -7.05 -5.61
CA PHE A 54 1.49 -7.68 -4.46
C PHE A 54 0.58 -7.76 -3.23
N LEU A 55 -0.32 -6.80 -3.02
CA LEU A 55 -1.36 -6.87 -1.99
C LEU A 55 -2.28 -8.09 -2.21
N VAL A 56 -2.72 -8.32 -3.44
CA VAL A 56 -3.55 -9.49 -3.79
C VAL A 56 -2.77 -10.78 -3.54
N LEU A 57 -1.51 -10.86 -3.99
CA LEU A 57 -0.63 -11.99 -3.69
C LEU A 57 -0.49 -12.21 -2.18
N GLN A 58 -0.32 -11.14 -1.40
CA GLN A 58 -0.19 -11.18 0.05
C GLN A 58 -1.43 -11.72 0.72
N LEU A 59 -2.62 -11.31 0.27
CA LEU A 59 -3.89 -11.74 0.84
C LEU A 59 -4.16 -13.21 0.56
N LEU A 60 -3.89 -13.68 -0.67
CA LEU A 60 -4.10 -15.08 -1.06
C LEU A 60 -3.14 -16.01 -0.32
N THR A 61 -1.85 -15.68 -0.32
CA THR A 61 -0.82 -16.48 0.38
C THR A 61 -0.99 -16.42 1.89
N GLY A 62 -1.35 -15.25 2.43
CA GLY A 62 -1.64 -15.06 3.85
C GLY A 62 -2.87 -15.87 4.30
N GLY A 63 -3.93 -15.90 3.49
CA GLY A 63 -5.10 -16.73 3.75
C GLY A 63 -4.76 -18.23 3.82
N TYR A 64 -3.93 -18.71 2.89
CA TYR A 64 -3.41 -20.08 2.96
C TYR A 64 -2.60 -20.31 4.25
N LEU A 65 -1.59 -19.49 4.54
CA LEU A 65 -0.71 -19.67 5.70
C LEU A 65 -1.48 -19.59 7.04
N MET A 66 -2.49 -18.72 7.09
CA MET A 66 -3.40 -18.59 8.22
C MET A 66 -4.20 -19.88 8.46
N SER A 67 -4.58 -20.61 7.40
CA SER A 67 -5.27 -21.89 7.50
C SER A 67 -4.36 -23.04 7.97
N GLN A 68 -3.03 -22.84 8.00
CA GLN A 68 -2.05 -23.84 8.42
C GLN A 68 -1.60 -23.65 9.88
N GLY A 69 -2.10 -22.63 10.59
CA GLY A 69 -1.67 -22.32 11.95
C GLY A 69 -2.84 -22.04 12.91
N GLU A 70 -2.54 -22.06 14.20
CA GLU A 70 -3.53 -21.83 15.26
C GLU A 70 -3.59 -20.36 15.66
N TYR A 71 -4.40 -19.59 14.94
CA TYR A 71 -4.64 -18.17 15.20
C TYR A 71 -6.02 -17.94 15.81
N LYS A 72 -6.13 -16.96 16.72
CA LYS A 72 -7.44 -16.53 17.20
C LYS A 72 -8.22 -15.87 16.07
N VAL A 73 -9.52 -16.18 15.96
CA VAL A 73 -10.43 -15.60 14.96
C VAL A 73 -10.39 -14.06 14.95
N ILE A 74 -10.26 -13.44 16.12
CA ILE A 74 -10.16 -11.97 16.22
C ILE A 74 -8.94 -11.41 15.48
N TRP A 75 -7.78 -12.09 15.55
CA TRP A 75 -6.58 -11.67 14.81
C TRP A 75 -6.78 -11.82 13.31
N MET A 76 -7.37 -12.93 12.87
CA MET A 76 -7.69 -13.18 11.47
C MET A 76 -8.57 -12.06 10.89
N ILE A 77 -9.62 -11.67 11.62
CA ILE A 77 -10.51 -10.57 11.22
C ILE A 77 -9.74 -9.25 11.13
N ILE A 78 -8.96 -8.90 12.16
CA ILE A 78 -8.20 -7.65 12.20
C ILE A 78 -7.26 -7.55 11.00
N VAL A 79 -6.44 -8.57 10.76
CA VAL A 79 -5.45 -8.50 9.68
C VAL A 79 -6.11 -8.45 8.31
N THR A 80 -7.17 -9.22 8.07
CA THR A 80 -7.91 -9.18 6.81
C THR A 80 -8.52 -7.80 6.56
N LEU A 81 -9.14 -7.19 7.57
CA LEU A 81 -9.71 -5.83 7.42
C LEU A 81 -8.62 -4.78 7.16
N LEU A 82 -7.45 -4.88 7.79
CA LEU A 82 -6.34 -3.97 7.53
C LEU A 82 -5.84 -4.07 6.08
N PHE A 83 -5.73 -5.29 5.52
CA PHE A 83 -5.37 -5.48 4.11
C PHE A 83 -6.43 -4.89 3.16
N LEU A 84 -7.72 -5.12 3.44
CA LEU A 84 -8.81 -4.54 2.65
C LEU A 84 -8.82 -3.00 2.74
N ALA A 85 -8.45 -2.44 3.90
CA ALA A 85 -8.30 -0.99 4.06
C ALA A 85 -7.19 -0.44 3.15
N ILE A 86 -6.03 -1.11 3.03
CA ILE A 86 -4.99 -0.71 2.08
C ILE A 86 -5.46 -0.90 0.63
N ALA A 87 -6.20 -1.96 0.31
CA ALA A 87 -6.75 -2.14 -1.04
C ALA A 87 -7.64 -0.95 -1.43
N ALA A 88 -8.56 -0.57 -0.55
CA ALA A 88 -9.45 0.57 -0.76
C ALA A 88 -8.68 1.90 -0.87
N LEU A 89 -7.81 2.20 0.10
CA LEU A 89 -7.05 3.45 0.13
C LEU A 89 -6.04 3.55 -1.01
N GLY A 90 -5.41 2.44 -1.39
CA GLY A 90 -4.53 2.34 -2.57
C GLY A 90 -5.28 2.61 -3.88
N GLY A 91 -6.54 2.18 -3.98
CA GLY A 91 -7.44 2.61 -5.06
C GLY A 91 -7.71 4.12 -5.01
N ILE A 92 -8.08 4.64 -3.85
CA ILE A 92 -8.45 6.06 -3.66
C ILE A 92 -7.28 7.01 -3.93
N VAL A 93 -6.05 6.68 -3.52
CA VAL A 93 -4.85 7.53 -3.72
C VAL A 93 -4.46 7.66 -5.19
N THR A 94 -4.84 6.70 -6.04
CA THR A 94 -4.59 6.75 -7.48
C THR A 94 -5.25 7.96 -8.14
N LYS A 95 -6.44 8.37 -7.66
CA LYS A 95 -7.19 9.50 -8.23
C LYS A 95 -6.45 10.84 -8.10
N PRO A 96 -6.03 11.31 -6.90
CA PRO A 96 -5.26 12.53 -6.79
C PRO A 96 -3.89 12.43 -7.49
N LEU A 97 -3.24 11.25 -7.53
CA LEU A 97 -1.98 11.08 -8.28
C LEU A 97 -2.17 11.35 -9.77
N LYS A 98 -3.20 10.76 -10.41
CA LYS A 98 -3.51 11.05 -11.83
C LYS A 98 -3.83 12.52 -12.08
N ARG A 99 -4.54 13.16 -11.15
CA ARG A 99 -4.91 14.58 -11.26
C ARG A 99 -3.72 15.53 -11.16
N ILE A 100 -2.61 15.12 -10.57
CA ILE A 100 -1.38 15.93 -10.60
C ILE A 100 -0.94 16.13 -12.06
N ALA A 101 -0.82 15.06 -12.84
CA ALA A 101 -0.42 15.15 -14.24
C ALA A 101 -1.41 15.98 -15.08
N THR A 102 -2.72 15.79 -14.87
CA THR A 102 -3.75 16.58 -15.57
C THR A 102 -3.65 18.07 -15.24
N ALA A 103 -3.52 18.44 -13.97
CA ALA A 103 -3.40 19.84 -13.57
C ALA A 103 -2.17 20.51 -14.20
N ILE A 104 -1.03 19.82 -14.22
CA ILE A 104 0.18 20.33 -14.89
C ILE A 104 -0.02 20.52 -16.39
N GLN A 105 -0.66 19.57 -17.08
CA GLN A 105 -0.96 19.68 -18.51
C GLN A 105 -1.89 20.86 -18.82
N SER A 106 -2.79 21.20 -17.89
CA SER A 106 -3.70 22.34 -18.00
C SER A 106 -3.09 23.67 -17.52
N GLY A 107 -1.82 23.70 -17.09
CA GLY A 107 -1.18 24.90 -16.54
C GLY A 107 -1.70 25.32 -15.16
N GLU A 108 -2.39 24.41 -14.46
CA GLU A 108 -2.97 24.65 -13.14
C GLU A 108 -2.05 24.20 -12.00
N SER A 109 -2.30 24.71 -10.80
CA SER A 109 -1.59 24.26 -9.60
C SER A 109 -2.04 22.86 -9.18
N ALA A 110 -1.09 21.92 -9.12
CA ALA A 110 -1.33 20.57 -8.61
C ALA A 110 -1.17 20.44 -7.08
N SER A 111 -0.94 21.53 -6.36
CA SER A 111 -0.64 21.56 -4.91
C SER A 111 -1.68 20.83 -4.05
N ALA A 112 -2.97 21.08 -4.29
CA ALA A 112 -4.07 20.44 -3.57
C ALA A 112 -4.12 18.92 -3.82
N HIS A 113 -3.80 18.47 -5.03
CA HIS A 113 -3.76 17.06 -5.38
C HIS A 113 -2.56 16.35 -4.73
N ILE A 114 -1.39 16.99 -4.70
CA ILE A 114 -0.22 16.48 -3.97
C ILE A 114 -0.55 16.33 -2.48
N ALA A 115 -1.12 17.37 -1.86
CA ALA A 115 -1.45 17.35 -0.43
C ALA A 115 -2.41 16.20 -0.10
N LYS A 116 -3.46 16.02 -0.91
CA LYS A 116 -4.41 14.92 -0.75
C LYS A 116 -3.75 13.55 -0.93
N ALA A 117 -2.93 13.37 -1.96
CA ALA A 117 -2.21 12.13 -2.19
C ALA A 117 -1.26 11.82 -1.01
N ARG A 118 -0.59 12.84 -0.45
CA ARG A 118 0.33 12.69 0.67
C ARG A 118 -0.38 12.26 1.95
N VAL A 119 -1.52 12.86 2.28
CA VAL A 119 -2.32 12.48 3.45
C VAL A 119 -2.79 11.04 3.33
N LEU A 120 -3.36 10.65 2.18
CA LEU A 120 -3.78 9.26 1.96
C LEU A 120 -2.60 8.28 2.07
N SER A 121 -1.44 8.66 1.54
CA SER A 121 -0.22 7.85 1.63
C SER A 121 0.29 7.69 3.06
N LEU A 122 0.15 8.71 3.90
CA LEU A 122 0.48 8.62 5.32
C LEU A 122 -0.48 7.68 6.07
N ILE A 123 -1.77 7.72 5.74
CA ILE A 123 -2.75 6.79 6.32
C ILE A 123 -2.41 5.35 5.93
N ILE A 124 -2.10 5.11 4.65
CA ILE A 124 -1.68 3.78 4.16
C ILE A 124 -0.41 3.31 4.87
N LEU A 125 0.59 4.19 5.04
CA LEU A 125 1.82 3.89 5.79
C LEU A 125 1.50 3.41 7.21
N VAL A 126 0.66 4.14 7.95
CA VAL A 126 0.29 3.77 9.32
C VAL A 126 -0.38 2.40 9.36
N ILE A 127 -1.35 2.16 8.47
CA ILE A 127 -2.04 0.86 8.38
C ILE A 127 -1.03 -0.25 8.05
N TYR A 128 -0.10 0.00 7.13
CA TYR A 128 0.90 -1.00 6.76
C TYR A 128 1.84 -1.33 7.90
N VAL A 129 2.29 -0.34 8.68
CA VAL A 129 3.08 -0.57 9.91
C VAL A 129 2.29 -1.40 10.92
N VAL A 130 1.00 -1.12 11.10
CA VAL A 130 0.13 -1.92 11.99
C VAL A 130 -0.01 -3.37 11.49
N ILE A 131 -0.13 -3.59 10.18
CA ILE A 131 -0.11 -4.94 9.60
C ILE A 131 1.21 -5.65 9.93
N LEU A 132 2.36 -5.00 9.72
CA LEU A 132 3.66 -5.59 10.03
C LEU A 132 3.79 -5.98 11.50
N TYR A 133 3.27 -5.14 12.41
CA TYR A 133 3.21 -5.45 13.84
C TYR A 133 2.39 -6.72 14.10
N PHE A 134 1.15 -6.82 13.58
CA PHE A 134 0.30 -7.99 13.78
C PHE A 134 0.84 -9.26 13.13
N MET A 135 1.60 -9.14 12.04
CA MET A 135 2.29 -10.27 11.40
C MET A 135 3.48 -10.75 12.22
N LYS A 136 4.23 -9.83 12.84
CA LYS A 136 5.36 -10.17 13.73
C LYS A 136 4.88 -10.75 15.06
N TYR A 137 3.79 -10.24 15.61
CA TYR A 137 3.24 -10.59 16.91
C TYR A 137 1.78 -11.07 16.79
N PRO A 138 1.54 -12.27 16.25
CA PRO A 138 0.19 -12.78 16.06
C PRO A 138 -0.47 -13.23 17.37
N ILE A 139 -1.79 -13.05 17.47
CA ILE A 139 -2.57 -13.55 18.62
C ILE A 139 -2.93 -15.02 18.34
N ARG A 140 -2.23 -15.93 19.04
CA ARG A 140 -2.40 -17.37 18.89
C ARG A 140 -3.42 -17.93 19.88
N VAL A 141 -3.94 -19.11 19.58
CA VAL A 141 -4.61 -19.91 20.59
C VAL A 141 -3.54 -20.29 21.61
N THR A 142 -3.67 -19.83 22.86
CA THR A 142 -2.85 -20.35 23.97
C THR A 142 -3.19 -21.83 24.14
N MET A 143 -2.18 -22.70 24.06
CA MET A 143 -2.28 -24.06 24.59
C MET A 143 -2.44 -24.02 26.10
#